data_AF-A0A534KDT2-F1
#
_entry.id   AF-A0A534KDT2-F1
#
_cell.length_a   1.000
_cell.length_b   1.000
_cell.length_c   1.000
_cell.angle_alpha   90.00
_cell.angle_beta   90.00
_cell.angle_gamma   90.00
#
_symmetry.space_group_name_H-M   'P 1'
#
loop_
_entity.id
_entity.type
_entity.pdbx_description
1 polymer ?
#
loop_
_entity_poly.entity_id
_entity_poly.type
_entity_poly.pdbx_seq_one_letter_code
_entity_poly.pdbx_strand_id
1 'polypeptide(L)'
;MRNSKWPASFAARRGPMKVVRRKAAKALKGDKSLSYQLISPITVGSRKFMITVVDVRPGGSTPVHEHRTVESMYYIVEGRGAVTSGRETKVLGPDTAVYFPAGSTHGIRNVGRTRLRYLSCHAPPYEIEELYKSWREHEGLVMTGG
;
A
#
# COMPACT_ATOMS: atom_id res chain seq x y z
N MET A 1 18.43 -32.28 -14.43
CA MET A 1 17.22 -33.15 -14.39
C MET A 1 16.09 -32.35 -13.75
N ARG A 2 14.98 -32.10 -14.46
CA ARG A 2 13.83 -31.34 -13.94
C ARG A 2 12.85 -32.32 -13.29
N ASN A 3 12.82 -32.36 -11.96
CA ASN A 3 11.80 -33.11 -11.22
C ASN A 3 10.55 -32.24 -11.07
N SER A 4 9.63 -32.26 -12.04
CA SER A 4 8.33 -31.59 -11.89
C SER A 4 7.33 -32.56 -11.23
N LYS A 5 7.23 -32.50 -9.89
CA LYS A 5 6.23 -33.23 -9.08
C LYS A 5 4.79 -32.70 -9.19
N TRP A 6 4.46 -31.91 -10.22
CA TRP A 6 3.15 -31.28 -10.35
C TRP A 6 2.31 -31.95 -11.44
N PRO A 7 1.01 -32.24 -11.20
CA PRO A 7 0.12 -32.79 -12.21
C PRO A 7 0.05 -31.92 -13.48
N ALA A 8 -0.13 -32.55 -14.64
CA ALA A 8 -0.28 -31.84 -15.92
C ALA A 8 -1.49 -30.87 -15.94
N SER A 9 -2.46 -31.02 -15.04
CA SER A 9 -3.57 -30.08 -14.83
C SER A 9 -3.14 -28.70 -14.27
N PHE A 10 -1.89 -28.58 -13.79
CA PHE A 10 -1.26 -27.29 -13.45
C PHE A 10 -0.62 -26.61 -14.67
N ALA A 11 -0.61 -27.25 -15.85
CA ALA A 11 -0.23 -26.59 -17.10
C ALA A 11 -1.22 -25.45 -17.40
N ALA A 12 -0.63 -24.30 -17.72
CA ALA A 12 -1.16 -22.97 -17.48
C ALA A 12 -2.50 -22.64 -18.16
N ARG A 13 -3.57 -22.46 -17.37
CA ARG A 13 -4.80 -21.76 -17.81
C ARG A 13 -4.66 -20.23 -17.80
N ARG A 14 -3.59 -19.67 -17.22
CA ARG A 14 -3.31 -18.21 -17.13
C ARG A 14 -1.79 -17.97 -17.20
N GLY A 15 -1.38 -16.81 -17.69
CA GLY A 15 0.03 -16.46 -18.01
C GLY A 15 1.04 -16.62 -16.85
N PRO A 16 2.33 -16.37 -17.12
CA PRO A 16 3.41 -16.70 -16.18
C PRO A 16 3.31 -15.93 -14.87
N MET A 17 3.84 -16.52 -13.78
CA MET A 17 4.01 -15.85 -12.49
C MET A 17 4.90 -14.61 -12.66
N LYS A 18 4.47 -13.48 -12.10
CA LYS A 18 5.22 -12.23 -12.12
C LYS A 18 5.78 -11.94 -10.73
N VAL A 19 7.06 -11.59 -10.67
CA VAL A 19 7.78 -11.38 -9.40
C VAL A 19 8.38 -9.99 -9.40
N VAL A 20 8.06 -9.20 -8.37
CA VAL A 20 8.63 -7.86 -8.17
C VAL A 20 9.34 -7.85 -6.82
N ARG A 21 10.68 -7.75 -6.85
CA ARG A 21 11.47 -7.60 -5.63
C ARG A 21 11.39 -6.15 -5.18
N ARG A 22 11.05 -5.90 -3.90
CA ARG A 22 10.99 -4.55 -3.33
C ARG A 22 12.25 -3.72 -3.58
N LYS A 23 13.43 -4.34 -3.49
CA LYS A 23 14.73 -3.67 -3.76
C LYS A 23 14.87 -3.15 -5.20
N ALA A 24 14.11 -3.70 -6.14
CA ALA A 24 14.11 -3.29 -7.55
C ALA A 24 12.87 -2.47 -7.93
N ALA A 25 11.92 -2.27 -7.00
CA ALA A 25 10.72 -1.48 -7.24
C ALA A 25 11.02 0.01 -7.14
N LYS A 26 10.43 0.80 -8.05
CA LYS A 26 10.43 2.27 -7.95
C LYS A 26 9.72 2.68 -6.66
N ALA A 27 10.32 3.61 -5.93
CA ALA A 27 9.75 4.19 -4.72
C ALA A 27 9.14 5.56 -5.00
N LEU A 28 7.90 5.76 -4.56
CA LEU A 28 7.29 7.09 -4.45
C LEU A 28 7.70 7.70 -3.11
N LYS A 29 8.18 8.96 -3.15
CA LYS A 29 8.64 9.68 -1.96
C LYS A 29 7.51 10.53 -1.39
N GLY A 30 7.17 10.32 -0.12
CA GLY A 30 6.23 11.15 0.63
C GLY A 30 6.89 11.81 1.84
N ASP A 31 6.09 12.20 2.84
CA ASP A 31 6.59 12.78 4.09
C ASP A 31 7.40 11.77 4.91
N LYS A 32 8.73 11.84 4.75
CA LYS A 32 9.71 10.91 5.32
C LYS A 32 9.33 9.43 5.09
N SER A 33 8.60 9.17 4.01
CA SER A 33 8.08 7.85 3.64
C SER A 33 8.50 7.47 2.23
N LEU A 34 8.65 6.16 2.00
CA LEU A 34 8.94 5.55 0.70
C LEU A 34 7.93 4.44 0.43
N SER A 35 7.20 4.57 -0.67
CA SER A 35 6.16 3.62 -1.09
C SER A 35 6.58 2.85 -2.32
N TYR A 36 6.72 1.55 -2.19
CA TYR A 36 7.17 0.62 -3.22
C TYR A 36 5.98 -0.14 -3.80
N GLN A 37 5.57 0.19 -5.02
CA GLN A 37 4.52 -0.55 -5.71
C GLN A 37 5.06 -1.93 -6.12
N LEU A 38 4.54 -3.00 -5.53
CA LEU A 38 4.99 -4.37 -5.85
C LEU A 38 4.04 -5.01 -6.86
N ILE A 39 2.74 -4.94 -6.58
CA ILE A 39 1.69 -5.43 -7.47
C ILE A 39 0.84 -4.23 -7.88
N SER A 40 0.83 -3.87 -9.15
CA SER A 40 -0.02 -2.81 -9.69
C SER A 40 -0.30 -3.06 -11.18
N PRO A 41 -1.18 -2.25 -11.82
CA PRO A 41 -1.33 -2.29 -13.27
C PRO A 41 0.00 -2.12 -14.00
N ILE A 42 0.86 -1.21 -13.52
CA ILE A 42 2.13 -0.88 -14.16
C ILE A 42 3.19 -1.96 -13.92
N THR A 43 3.26 -2.54 -12.72
CA THR A 43 4.33 -3.51 -12.43
C THR A 43 4.04 -4.90 -12.97
N VAL A 44 2.79 -5.36 -12.88
CA VAL A 44 2.41 -6.74 -13.22
C VAL A 44 1.11 -6.86 -13.99
N GLY A 45 0.44 -5.76 -14.36
CA GLY A 45 -0.84 -5.78 -15.07
C GLY A 45 -2.02 -6.22 -14.19
N SER A 46 -1.92 -6.05 -12.87
CA SER A 46 -3.04 -6.37 -11.97
C SER A 46 -4.21 -5.42 -12.22
N ARG A 47 -5.43 -5.96 -12.25
CA ARG A 47 -6.67 -5.19 -12.52
C ARG A 47 -7.67 -5.19 -11.37
N LYS A 48 -7.39 -5.95 -10.31
CA LYS A 48 -8.35 -6.19 -9.22
C LYS A 48 -7.85 -5.69 -7.88
N PHE A 49 -6.54 -5.66 -7.69
CA PHE A 49 -5.92 -5.12 -6.50
C PHE A 49 -4.52 -4.60 -6.80
N MET A 50 -4.03 -3.68 -5.98
CA MET A 50 -2.63 -3.30 -5.95
C MET A 50 -2.06 -3.45 -4.55
N ILE A 51 -0.79 -3.82 -4.46
CA ILE A 51 -0.03 -3.99 -3.23
C ILE A 51 1.16 -3.06 -3.23
N THR A 52 1.28 -2.27 -2.16
CA THR A 52 2.41 -1.40 -1.89
C THR A 52 3.04 -1.80 -0.56
N VAL A 53 4.37 -1.77 -0.47
CA VAL A 53 5.05 -1.77 0.82
C VAL A 53 5.49 -0.35 1.11
N VAL A 54 5.19 0.16 2.30
CA VAL A 54 5.51 1.53 2.69
C VAL A 54 6.46 1.51 3.88
N ASP A 55 7.58 2.19 3.75
CA ASP A 55 8.54 2.45 4.83
C ASP A 55 8.39 3.91 5.28
N VAL A 56 8.16 4.14 6.58
CA VAL A 56 8.00 5.48 7.17
C VAL A 56 9.04 5.67 8.26
N ARG A 57 9.91 6.68 8.14
CA ARG A 57 10.90 7.01 9.18
C ARG A 57 10.22 7.62 10.42
N PRO A 58 10.87 7.63 11.59
CA PRO A 58 10.31 8.26 12.79
C PRO A 58 9.78 9.68 12.54
N GLY A 59 8.55 9.94 12.99
CA GLY A 59 7.87 11.22 12.80
C GLY A 59 7.39 11.51 11.37
N GLY A 60 7.57 10.58 10.42
CA GLY A 60 7.00 10.65 9.08
C GLY A 60 5.55 10.17 9.00
N SER A 61 4.93 10.38 7.85
CA SER A 61 3.53 10.02 7.64
C SER A 61 3.18 9.62 6.22
N THR A 62 2.04 8.95 6.11
CA THR A 62 1.17 8.98 4.94
C THR A 62 -0.01 9.87 5.34
N PRO A 63 -0.17 11.06 4.70
CA PRO A 63 -1.23 12.00 5.05
C PRO A 63 -2.62 11.36 5.00
N VAL A 64 -3.57 11.92 5.74
CA VAL A 64 -4.98 11.49 5.63
C VAL A 64 -5.47 11.85 4.24
N HIS A 65 -6.06 10.87 3.57
CA HIS A 65 -6.63 10.99 2.23
C HIS A 65 -7.80 10.02 2.07
N GLU A 66 -8.53 10.14 0.98
CA GLU A 66 -9.66 9.27 0.66
C GLU A 66 -9.54 8.71 -0.76
N HIS A 67 -10.04 7.49 -0.92
CA HIS A 67 -10.39 6.90 -2.21
C HIS A 67 -11.90 6.61 -2.26
N ARG A 68 -12.68 7.36 -3.05
CA ARG A 68 -14.17 7.29 -2.97
C ARG A 68 -14.74 5.91 -3.27
N THR A 69 -14.12 5.18 -4.18
CA THR A 69 -14.63 3.91 -4.74
C THR A 69 -13.75 2.69 -4.43
N VAL A 70 -12.69 2.88 -3.62
CA VAL A 70 -11.65 1.87 -3.40
C VAL A 70 -11.59 1.48 -1.94
N GLU A 71 -11.78 0.19 -1.67
CA GLU A 71 -11.51 -0.40 -0.36
C GLU A 71 -10.00 -0.51 -0.15
N SER A 72 -9.55 -0.28 1.08
CA SER A 72 -8.13 -0.29 1.42
C SER A 72 -7.88 -1.05 2.73
N MET A 73 -6.67 -1.56 2.90
CA MET A 73 -6.24 -2.14 4.18
C MET A 73 -4.76 -1.89 4.42
N TYR A 74 -4.36 -1.86 5.68
CA TYR A 74 -2.96 -1.95 6.09
C TYR A 74 -2.71 -3.23 6.88
N TYR A 75 -1.53 -3.83 6.68
CA TYR A 75 -0.96 -4.82 7.58
C TYR A 75 0.38 -4.32 8.09
N ILE A 76 0.52 -4.13 9.41
CA ILE A 76 1.74 -3.62 10.01
C ILE A 76 2.77 -4.76 10.12
N VAL A 77 3.95 -4.56 9.54
CA VAL A 77 5.03 -5.54 9.50
C VAL A 77 6.10 -5.23 10.55
N GLU A 78 6.40 -3.94 10.77
CA GLU A 78 7.48 -3.49 11.64
C GLU A 78 7.11 -2.13 12.25
N GLY A 79 7.52 -1.85 13.49
CA GLY A 79 7.34 -0.54 14.13
C GLY A 79 5.92 -0.28 14.63
N ARG A 80 5.59 1.00 14.92
CA ARG A 80 4.29 1.42 15.46
C ARG A 80 3.76 2.63 14.70
N GLY A 81 2.51 2.56 14.27
CA GLY A 81 1.84 3.62 13.54
C GLY A 81 0.55 4.05 14.21
N ALA A 82 0.33 5.36 14.37
CA ALA A 82 -0.98 5.90 14.66
C ALA A 82 -1.77 5.97 13.35
N VAL A 83 -2.75 5.08 13.21
CA VAL A 83 -3.67 5.02 12.05
C VAL A 83 -4.88 5.87 12.37
N THR A 84 -5.23 6.78 11.46
CA THR A 84 -6.40 7.66 11.58
C THR A 84 -7.41 7.32 10.49
N SER A 85 -8.69 7.23 10.84
CA SER A 85 -9.80 7.11 9.89
C SER A 85 -11.03 7.83 10.46
N GLY A 86 -11.55 8.81 9.73
CA GLY A 86 -12.58 9.72 10.25
C GLY A 86 -12.12 10.38 11.55
N ARG A 87 -12.88 10.16 12.64
CA ARG A 87 -12.56 10.68 13.98
C ARG A 87 -11.77 9.70 14.85
N GLU A 88 -11.56 8.48 14.38
CA GLU A 88 -10.83 7.47 15.14
C GLU A 88 -9.34 7.55 14.88
N THR A 89 -8.53 7.35 15.93
CA THR A 89 -7.11 7.11 15.80
C THR A 89 -6.70 5.96 16.72
N LYS A 90 -6.00 4.96 16.17
CA LYS A 90 -5.53 3.78 16.90
C LYS A 90 -4.03 3.57 16.65
N VAL A 91 -3.27 3.30 17.71
CA VAL A 91 -1.85 2.95 17.58
C VAL A 91 -1.73 1.46 17.35
N LEU A 92 -1.27 1.08 16.16
CA LEU A 92 -1.10 -0.31 15.74
C LEU A 92 0.39 -0.69 15.71
N GLY A 93 0.69 -1.94 16.05
CA GLY A 93 2.02 -2.55 15.97
C GLY A 93 2.02 -3.74 15.02
N PRO A 94 3.12 -4.51 14.94
CA PRO A 94 3.24 -5.65 14.03
C PRO A 94 2.12 -6.68 14.20
N ASP A 95 1.92 -7.48 13.16
CA ASP A 95 0.92 -8.56 13.11
C ASP A 95 -0.53 -8.09 13.32
N THR A 96 -0.79 -6.86 12.91
CA THR A 96 -2.11 -6.23 13.00
C THR A 96 -2.57 -5.75 11.63
N ALA A 97 -3.79 -6.12 11.26
CA ALA A 97 -4.47 -5.60 10.08
C ALA A 97 -5.51 -4.54 10.46
N VAL A 98 -5.71 -3.56 9.58
CA VAL A 98 -6.82 -2.60 9.64
C VAL A 98 -7.45 -2.49 8.27
N TYR A 99 -8.78 -2.46 8.24
CA TYR A 99 -9.59 -2.37 7.03
C TYR A 99 -10.27 -1.01 6.95
N PHE A 100 -10.33 -0.45 5.74
CA PHE A 100 -10.99 0.81 5.42
C PHE A 100 -11.99 0.55 4.27
N PRO A 101 -13.30 0.63 4.53
CA PRO A 101 -14.31 0.60 3.48
C PRO A 101 -14.09 1.69 2.42
N ALA A 102 -14.60 1.47 1.21
CA ALA A 102 -14.56 2.48 0.14
C ALA A 102 -15.13 3.83 0.63
N GLY A 103 -14.47 4.93 0.25
CA GLY A 103 -14.83 6.28 0.69
C GLY A 103 -14.43 6.62 2.12
N SER A 104 -13.76 5.72 2.85
CA SER A 104 -13.22 6.05 4.16
C SER A 104 -11.93 6.86 4.03
N THR A 105 -11.84 7.97 4.76
CA THR A 105 -10.55 8.64 4.97
C THR A 105 -9.61 7.73 5.74
N HIS A 106 -8.34 7.75 5.39
CA HIS A 106 -7.32 7.00 6.12
C HIS A 106 -5.94 7.65 5.99
N GLY A 107 -5.14 7.50 7.05
CA GLY A 107 -3.75 7.95 7.09
C GLY A 107 -3.00 7.23 8.20
N ILE A 108 -1.67 7.32 8.19
CA ILE A 108 -0.84 6.66 9.20
C ILE A 108 0.42 7.49 9.49
N ARG A 109 0.69 7.74 10.77
CA ARG A 109 1.90 8.44 11.24
C ARG A 109 2.79 7.48 12.02
N ASN A 110 4.09 7.48 11.74
CA ASN A 110 5.05 6.75 12.57
C ASN A 110 5.22 7.47 13.91
N VAL A 111 4.74 6.83 14.99
CA VAL A 111 4.83 7.32 16.38
C VAL A 111 5.97 6.64 17.16
N GLY A 112 6.66 5.68 16.54
CA GLY A 112 7.80 4.99 17.14
C GLY A 112 9.13 5.74 16.97
N ARG A 113 10.16 5.18 17.61
CA ARG A 113 11.55 5.64 17.50
C ARG A 113 12.33 4.98 16.36
N THR A 114 11.77 3.94 15.75
CA THR A 114 12.35 3.17 14.65
C THR A 114 11.45 3.26 13.41
N ARG A 115 11.88 2.66 12.30
CA ARG A 115 11.09 2.61 11.07
C ARG A 115 9.77 1.88 11.31
N LEU A 116 8.69 2.45 10.78
CA LEU A 116 7.42 1.78 10.57
C LEU A 116 7.42 1.18 9.15
N ARG A 117 7.08 -0.10 9.02
CA ARG A 117 6.79 -0.74 7.73
C ARG A 117 5.40 -1.33 7.75
N TYR A 118 4.64 -1.06 6.71
CA TYR A 118 3.35 -1.69 6.51
C TYR A 118 3.15 -2.08 5.04
N LEU A 119 2.32 -3.08 4.81
CA LEU A 119 1.76 -3.41 3.51
C LEU A 119 0.44 -2.67 3.36
N SER A 120 0.20 -2.04 2.21
CA SER A 120 -1.13 -1.58 1.83
C SER A 120 -1.67 -2.40 0.66
N CYS A 121 -2.95 -2.70 0.71
CA CYS A 121 -3.69 -3.26 -0.42
C CYS A 121 -4.86 -2.34 -0.74
N HIS A 122 -5.12 -2.15 -2.03
CA HIS A 122 -6.23 -1.34 -2.53
C HIS A 122 -6.96 -2.10 -3.63
N ALA A 123 -8.29 -2.08 -3.60
CA ALA A 123 -9.14 -2.74 -4.59
C ALA A 123 -10.33 -1.83 -4.98
N PRO A 124 -10.51 -1.51 -6.28
CA PRO A 124 -9.61 -1.77 -7.40
C PRO A 124 -8.30 -0.93 -7.33
N PRO A 125 -7.32 -1.18 -8.21
CA PRO A 125 -6.18 -0.27 -8.37
C PRO A 125 -6.61 1.14 -8.77
N TYR A 126 -5.81 2.15 -8.40
CA TYR A 126 -6.01 3.56 -8.72
C TYR A 126 -4.68 4.24 -9.11
N GLU A 127 -4.76 5.48 -9.60
CA GLU A 127 -3.59 6.27 -10.03
C GLU A 127 -2.83 6.87 -8.84
N ILE A 128 -1.95 6.06 -8.24
CA ILE A 128 -1.18 6.45 -7.05
C ILE A 128 -0.13 7.54 -7.32
N GLU A 129 0.39 7.69 -8.54
CA GLU A 129 1.38 8.74 -8.80
C GLU A 129 0.76 10.15 -8.71
N GLU A 130 -0.48 10.32 -9.18
CA GLU A 130 -1.22 11.59 -9.07
C GLU A 130 -1.53 11.96 -7.62
N LEU A 131 -1.86 10.96 -6.78
CA LEU A 131 -2.01 11.15 -5.33
C LEU A 131 -0.73 11.77 -4.74
N TYR A 132 0.43 11.19 -5.04
CA TYR A 132 1.71 11.66 -4.51
C TYR A 132 2.11 13.05 -5.03
N LYS A 133 1.71 13.42 -6.25
CA LYS A 133 1.90 14.78 -6.78
C LYS A 133 1.06 15.78 -5.98
N SER A 134 -0.21 15.49 -5.76
CA SER A 134 -1.11 16.40 -5.04
C SER A 134 -0.67 16.68 -3.59
N TRP A 135 -0.06 15.72 -2.89
CA TRP A 135 0.51 15.94 -1.56
C TRP A 135 1.71 16.90 -1.55
N ARG A 136 2.38 17.09 -2.69
CA ARG A 136 3.48 18.05 -2.80
C ARG A 136 2.98 19.47 -3.09
N GLU A 137 1.75 19.59 -3.58
CA GLU A 137 1.19 20.83 -4.10
C GLU A 137 0.15 21.45 -3.14
N HIS A 138 -0.46 20.65 -2.25
CA HIS A 138 -1.53 21.10 -1.36
C HIS A 138 -1.41 20.55 0.08
N GLU A 139 -1.69 21.41 1.07
CA GLU A 139 -1.72 21.06 2.51
C GLU A 139 -3.14 20.75 3.04
N GLY A 140 -3.96 20.04 2.24
CA GLY A 140 -5.35 19.71 2.57
C GLY A 140 -5.67 18.22 2.45
N LEU A 141 -6.88 17.82 2.85
CA LEU A 141 -7.38 16.46 2.61
C LEU A 141 -7.39 16.20 1.10
N VAL A 142 -6.58 15.24 0.66
CA VAL A 142 -6.55 14.85 -0.75
C VAL A 142 -7.59 13.77 -1.01
N MET A 143 -8.44 14.03 -1.99
CA MET A 143 -9.47 13.12 -2.46
C MET A 143 -9.03 12.55 -3.80
N THR A 144 -8.96 11.24 -3.92
CA THR A 144 -8.66 10.58 -5.19
C THR A 144 -9.78 9.63 -5.57
N GLY A 145 -10.02 9.49 -6.87
CA GLY A 145 -11.09 8.65 -7.39
C GLY A 145 -12.43 9.38 -7.47
N GLY A 146 -12.66 9.98 -8.63
CA GLY A 146 -13.89 9.88 -9.40
C GLY A 146 -13.44 9.57 -10.82
#